data_AF-A0A3P1XPL8-F1
#
_entry.id   AF-A0A3P1XPL8-F1
#
_cell.length_a   1.000
_cell.length_b   1.000
_cell.length_c   1.000
_cell.angle_alpha   90.00
_cell.angle_beta   90.00
_cell.angle_gamma   90.00
#
_symmetry.space_group_name_H-M   'P 1'
#
loop_
_entity.id
_entity.type
_entity.pdbx_description
1 polymer ?
#
loop_
_entity_poly.entity_id
_entity_poly.type
_entity_poly.pdbx_seq_one_letter_code
_entity_poly.pdbx_strand_id
1 'polypeptide(L)' 'MFITLTIGTAIIILAICVVLLCVRVILKRDGHFPNTHIDSSPALREQGIYCARTQDRQAARHKNLAERMKEMNIN' A
#
# COMPACT_ATOMS: atom_id res chain seq x y z
N MET A 1 -22.26 -33.44 25.33
CA MET A 1 -23.42 -32.70 24.81
C MET A 1 -23.16 -31.19 24.75
N PHE A 2 -22.83 -30.54 25.88
CA PHE A 2 -22.54 -29.09 25.91
C PHE A 2 -21.32 -28.67 25.06
N ILE A 3 -20.22 -29.44 25.13
CA ILE A 3 -18.95 -29.11 24.43
C ILE A 3 -19.12 -29.15 22.90
N THR A 4 -19.84 -30.13 22.37
CA THR A 4 -20.10 -30.25 20.93
C THR A 4 -20.94 -29.10 20.41
N LEU A 5 -21.93 -28.64 21.20
CA LEU A 5 -22.75 -27.47 20.87
C LEU A 5 -21.91 -26.20 20.83
N THR A 6 -21.05 -25.97 21.84
CA THR A 6 -20.20 -24.78 21.88
C THR A 6 -19.19 -24.72 20.74
N ILE A 7 -18.59 -25.86 20.37
CA ILE A 7 -17.65 -25.93 19.25
C ILE A 7 -18.37 -25.68 17.92
N GLY A 8 -19.55 -26.28 17.73
CA GLY A 8 -20.38 -26.06 16.55
C GLY A 8 -20.75 -24.59 16.36
N THR A 9 -21.21 -23.92 17.42
CA THR A 9 -21.55 -22.50 17.39
C THR A 9 -20.32 -21.62 17.11
N ALA A 10 -19.17 -21.93 17.70
CA ALA A 10 -17.93 -21.19 17.46
C ALA A 10 -17.46 -21.27 15.99
N ILE A 11 -17.55 -22.46 15.38
CA ILE A 11 -17.19 -22.66 13.97
C ILE A 11 -18.13 -21.88 13.05
N ILE A 12 -19.44 -21.89 13.33
CA ILE A 12 -20.43 -21.14 12.54
C ILE A 12 -20.14 -19.64 12.60
N ILE A 13 -19.87 -19.10 13.79
CA ILE A 13 -19.55 -17.68 13.97
C ILE A 13 -18.26 -17.32 13.22
N LEU A 14 -17.22 -18.14 13.34
CA LEU A 14 -15.95 -17.92 12.65
C LEU A 14 -16.13 -17.90 11.13
N ALA A 15 -16.91 -18.85 10.59
CA ALA A 15 -17.22 -18.91 9.17
C ALA A 15 -17.93 -17.64 8.68
N ILE A 16 -18.91 -17.15 9.43
CA ILE A 16 -19.61 -15.90 9.11
C ILE A 16 -18.64 -14.71 9.12
N CYS A 17 -17.75 -14.62 10.11
CA CYS A 17 -16.74 -13.55 10.18
C CYS A 17 -15.82 -13.54 8.96
N VAL A 18 -15.32 -14.70 8.53
CA VAL A 18 -14.46 -14.82 7.34
C VAL A 18 -15.21 -14.41 6.08
N VAL A 19 -16.46 -14.85 5.93
CA VAL A 19 -17.30 -14.45 4.79
C VAL A 19 -17.48 -12.94 4.77
N LEU A 20 -17.85 -12.33 5.90
CA LEU A 20 -18.05 -10.87 6.03
C LEU A 20 -16.78 -10.07 5.70
N LEU A 21 -15.60 -10.53 6.11
CA LEU A 21 -14.32 -9.91 5.77
C LEU A 21 -14.04 -9.95 4.26
N CYS A 22 -14.44 -11.03 3.59
CA CYS A 22 -14.22 -11.22 2.15
C CYS A 22 -15.33 -10.65 1.26
N VAL A 23 -16.45 -10.15 1.82
CA VAL A 23 -17.58 -9.59 1.06
C VAL A 23 -17.13 -8.55 0.03
N ARG A 24 -16.21 -7.66 0.38
CA ARG A 24 -15.73 -6.62 -0.56
C ARG A 24 -14.82 -7.14 -1.68
N VAL A 25 -14.16 -8.27 -1.45
CA VAL A 25 -13.29 -8.94 -2.43
C VAL A 25 -14.12 -9.82 -3.37
N ILE A 26 -15.16 -10.47 -2.87
CA ILE A 26 -16.00 -11.38 -3.67
C ILE A 26 -17.10 -10.62 -4.45
N LEU A 27 -17.70 -9.57 -3.86
CA LEU A 27 -18.81 -8.85 -4.51
C LEU A 27 -18.38 -7.77 -5.51
N LYS A 28 -17.16 -7.26 -5.44
CA LYS A 28 -16.65 -6.34 -6.48
C LYS A 28 -16.13 -7.17 -7.66
N ARG A 29 -16.61 -6.86 -8.88
CA ARG A 29 -16.13 -7.47 -10.14
C ARG A 29 -14.61 -7.37 -10.33
N ASP A 30 -14.00 -6.37 -9.71
CA ASP A 30 -12.56 -6.10 -9.68
C ASP A 30 -12.04 -6.14 -8.22
N GLY A 31 -12.47 -7.15 -7.47
CA GLY A 31 -12.05 -7.38 -6.09
C GLY A 31 -10.64 -7.94 -6.01
N HIS A 32 -9.64 -7.11 -6.28
CA HIS A 32 -8.24 -7.45 -6.07
C HIS A 32 -7.77 -6.89 -4.73
N PHE A 33 -6.85 -7.61 -4.09
CA PHE A 33 -6.08 -6.99 -3.02
C PHE A 33 -5.33 -5.79 -3.60
N PRO A 34 -5.36 -4.61 -2.97
CA PRO A 34 -4.66 -3.44 -3.50
C PRO A 34 -3.20 -3.81 -3.77
N ASN A 35 -2.69 -3.47 -4.95
CA ASN A 35 -1.31 -3.75 -5.31
C ASN A 35 -0.38 -3.05 -4.30
N THR A 36 0.22 -3.81 -3.39
CA THR A 36 1.17 -3.31 -2.38
C THR A 36 2.51 -2.88 -3.02
N HIS A 37 2.66 -3.02 -4.34
CA HIS A 37 3.85 -2.56 -5.05
C HIS A 37 3.82 -1.04 -5.20
N ILE A 38 4.69 -0.37 -4.45
CA ILE A 38 4.76 1.10 -4.32
C ILE A 38 4.93 1.78 -5.68
N ASP A 39 5.72 1.20 -6.59
CA ASP A 39 5.95 1.75 -7.94
C ASP A 39 4.76 1.65 -8.90
N SER A 40 3.79 0.77 -8.60
CA SER A 40 2.67 0.48 -9.52
C SER A 40 1.37 1.18 -9.13
N SER A 41 1.36 1.89 -7.99
CA SER A 41 0.17 2.58 -7.51
C SER A 41 0.11 4.01 -8.07
N PRO A 42 -0.85 4.33 -8.96
CA PRO A 42 -1.00 5.69 -9.48
C PRO A 42 -1.25 6.71 -8.36
N ALA A 43 -1.97 6.32 -7.31
CA ALA A 43 -2.23 7.17 -6.15
C ALA A 43 -0.95 7.54 -5.37
N LEU A 44 -0.01 6.59 -5.18
CA LEU A 44 1.27 6.90 -4.51
C LEU A 44 2.17 7.78 -5.39
N ARG A 45 2.08 7.61 -6.71
CA ARG A 45 2.82 8.41 -7.68
C ARG A 45 2.35 9.86 -7.73
N GLU A 46 1.04 10.10 -7.64
CA GLU A 46 0.47 11.46 -7.52
C GLU A 46 0.91 12.17 -6.23
N GLN A 47 1.13 11.42 -5.15
CA GLN A 47 1.68 11.94 -3.89
C GLN A 47 3.21 12.11 -3.91
N GLY A 48 3.88 11.80 -5.02
CA GLY A 48 5.35 11.90 -5.15
C GLY A 48 6.14 10.85 -4.37
N ILE A 49 5.48 9.77 -3.91
CA ILE A 49 6.10 8.71 -3.14
C ILE A 49 6.61 7.64 -4.11
N TYR A 50 7.93 7.48 -4.19
CA TYR A 50 8.59 6.45 -5.01
C TYR A 50 9.31 5.41 -4.15
N CYS A 51 9.79 4.31 -4.75
CA CYS A 51 10.68 3.40 -4.03
C CYS A 51 11.99 4.12 -3.63
N ALA A 52 12.60 3.69 -2.53
CA ALA A 52 13.83 4.31 -2.00
C ALA A 52 14.91 4.46 -3.08
N ARG A 53 15.10 3.44 -3.92
CA ARG A 53 16.06 3.47 -5.03
C ARG A 53 15.78 4.58 -6.07
N THR A 54 14.50 4.81 -6.39
CA THR A 54 14.10 5.88 -7.31
C THR A 54 14.25 7.25 -6.65
N GLN A 55 13.89 7.37 -5.37
CA GLN A 55 14.10 8.59 -4.59
C GLN A 55 15.59 8.95 -4.49
N ASP A 56 16.46 7.98 -4.19
CA ASP A 56 17.91 8.17 -4.15
C ASP A 56 18.47 8.65 -5.49
N ARG A 57 18.00 8.07 -6.60
CA ARG A 57 18.42 8.48 -7.95
C ARG A 57 17.95 9.89 -8.29
N GLN A 58 16.74 10.27 -7.86
CA GLN A 58 16.22 11.62 -8.04
C GLN A 58 17.02 12.61 -7.19
N ALA A 59 17.29 12.30 -5.92
CA ALA A 59 18.10 13.11 -5.03
C ALA A 59 19.52 13.34 -5.58
N ALA A 60 20.13 12.29 -6.15
CA ALA A 60 21.43 12.40 -6.83
C ALA A 60 21.42 13.32 -8.07
N ARG A 61 20.26 13.54 -8.70
CA ARG A 61 20.10 14.46 -9.83
C ARG A 61 19.77 15.90 -9.39
N HIS A 62 19.33 16.10 -8.15
CA HIS A 62 19.10 17.45 -7.63
C HIS A 62 20.44 18.13 -7.35
N LYS A 63 20.59 19.37 -7.83
CA LYS A 63 21.78 20.18 -7.55
C LYS A 63 21.82 20.50 -6.05
N ASN A 64 22.94 20.18 -5.42
CA ASN A 64 23.17 20.54 -4.03
C ASN A 64 23.20 22.06 -3.85
N LEU A 65 22.96 22.53 -2.62
CA LEU A 65 22.92 23.96 -2.29
C LEU A 65 24.20 24.70 -2.75
N ALA A 66 25.36 24.07 -2.59
CA ALA A 66 26.65 24.62 -3.02
C ALA A 66 26.73 24.86 -4.54
N GLU A 67 26.22 23.91 -5.34
CA GLU A 67 26.17 24.04 -6.81
C GLU A 67 25.24 25.19 -7.22
N ARG A 68 24.09 25.32 -6.56
CA ARG A 68 23.14 26.42 -6.82
C ARG A 68 23.71 27.79 -6.43
N MET A 69 24.46 27.87 -5.33
CA MET A 69 25.13 29.11 -4.92
C MET A 69 26.22 29.53 -5.92
N LYS A 70 26.96 28.56 -6.47
CA LYS A 70 27.97 28.83 -7.51
C LYS A 70 27.34 29.38 -8.78
N GLU A 71 26.18 28.86 -9.19
CA GLU A 71 25.44 29.35 -10.37
C GLU A 71 24.94 30.79 -10.18
N MET A 72 24.46 31.17 -8.99
CA MET A 72 24.00 32.54 -8.71
C MET A 72 25.14 33.55 -8.62
N ASN A 73 26.35 33.12 -8.26
CA ASN A 73 27.52 34.00 -8.13
C ASN A 73 28.33 34.11 -9.43
N ILE A 74 27.96 33.35 -10.47
CA ILE A 74 28.55 33.42 -11.82
C ILE A 74 27.65 34.22 -12.78
N ASN A 75 26.40 34.52 -12.40
CA ASN A 75 25.46 35.39 -13.13
C ASN A 75 25.42 36.79 -12.53
#